data_AF-A0A2V7SFD6-F1
#
_entry.id   AF-A0A2V7SFD6-F1
#
_cell.length_a   1.000
_cell.length_b   1.000
_cell.length_c   1.000
_cell.angle_alpha   90.00
_cell.angle_beta   90.00
_cell.angle_gamma   90.00
#
_symmetry.space_group_name_H-M   'P 1'
#
loop_
_entity.id
_entity.type
_entity.pdbx_description
1 polymer ?
#
loop_
_entity_poly.entity_id
_entity_poly.type
_entity_poly.pdbx_seq_one_letter_code
_entity_poly.pdbx_strand_id
1 'polypeptide(L)'
;MTAPPSLRALRPAAARPADGAALDLARRAGESFRRAVEAQRAGDWARYGEELSRLEEVLRQLQVVLGGGGGQAAIMLHAFVAILLLLAPPVVQQQWVPLGKRQVVPHGERDIVRTAGEGKFKHIRLVVDGGDLELFDVRITFGDGKTFSPTGRFSFTGKSRSRGIALPGAARTIRWINFFYRGNGTVHVYGRR
;
A
#
# COMPACT_ATOMS: atom_id res chain seq x y z
N MET A 1 -58.94 34.51 33.06
CA MET A 1 -57.91 33.74 33.78
C MET A 1 -57.80 32.38 33.11
N THR A 2 -56.80 32.17 32.26
CA THR A 2 -56.53 30.88 31.62
C THR A 2 -55.03 30.63 31.77
N ALA A 3 -54.68 29.64 32.59
CA ALA A 3 -53.31 29.24 32.87
C ALA A 3 -52.70 28.55 31.62
N PRO A 4 -51.40 28.77 31.32
CA PRO A 4 -50.74 28.03 30.25
C PRO A 4 -50.47 26.58 30.70
N PRO A 5 -50.68 25.56 29.85
CA PRO A 5 -50.27 24.21 30.15
C PRO A 5 -48.74 24.08 30.08
N SER A 6 -48.19 23.47 31.13
CA SER A 6 -46.78 23.32 31.47
C SER A 6 -45.92 22.76 30.33
N LEU A 7 -44.79 23.41 30.08
CA LEU A 7 -43.72 22.89 29.22
C LEU A 7 -43.21 21.57 29.79
N ARG A 8 -43.60 20.46 29.15
CA ARG A 8 -43.01 19.14 29.36
C ARG A 8 -41.51 19.24 29.12
N ALA A 9 -40.73 19.27 30.21
CA ALA A 9 -39.28 19.26 30.14
C ALA A 9 -38.83 18.11 29.23
N LEU A 10 -38.14 18.46 28.14
CA LEU A 10 -37.48 17.52 27.24
C LEU A 10 -36.48 16.71 28.07
N ARG A 11 -36.88 15.50 28.49
CA ARG A 11 -35.95 14.48 28.96
C ARG A 11 -34.86 14.35 27.88
N PRO A 12 -33.57 14.51 28.20
CA PRO A 12 -32.52 14.19 27.24
C PRO A 12 -32.74 12.75 26.82
N ALA A 13 -33.00 12.52 25.53
CA ALA A 13 -33.13 11.18 24.98
C ALA A 13 -31.81 10.46 25.27
N ALA A 14 -31.84 9.50 26.21
CA ALA A 14 -30.68 8.67 26.50
C ALA A 14 -30.19 8.09 25.16
N ALA A 15 -28.92 8.34 24.81
CA ALA A 15 -28.30 7.83 23.60
C ALA A 15 -28.62 6.34 23.47
N ARG A 16 -29.08 5.90 22.29
CA ARG A 16 -29.54 4.53 22.15
C ARG A 16 -28.33 3.61 22.37
N PRO A 17 -28.48 2.46 23.05
CA PRO A 17 -27.36 1.55 23.30
C PRO A 17 -26.64 1.09 22.01
N ALA A 18 -27.35 1.06 20.88
CA ALA A 18 -26.78 0.81 19.55
C ALA A 18 -25.80 1.92 19.08
N ASP A 19 -26.04 3.18 19.46
CA ASP A 19 -25.18 4.32 19.10
C ASP A 19 -23.84 4.22 19.84
N GLY A 20 -23.86 3.83 21.12
CA GLY A 20 -22.66 3.58 21.91
C GLY A 20 -21.83 2.40 21.37
N ALA A 21 -22.50 1.30 21.04
CA ALA A 21 -21.85 0.13 20.45
C ALA A 21 -21.19 0.44 19.09
N ALA A 22 -21.86 1.22 18.24
CA ALA A 22 -21.31 1.68 16.97
C ALA A 22 -20.09 2.58 17.15
N LEU A 23 -20.12 3.51 18.11
CA LEU A 23 -18.99 4.39 18.43
C LEU A 23 -17.77 3.62 18.94
N ASP A 24 -17.97 2.60 19.77
CA ASP A 24 -16.88 1.77 20.28
C ASP A 24 -16.25 0.92 19.16
N LEU A 25 -17.05 0.38 18.25
CA LEU A 25 -16.56 -0.33 17.08
C LEU A 25 -15.79 0.61 16.13
N ALA A 26 -16.27 1.83 15.92
CA ALA A 26 -15.55 2.84 15.12
C ALA A 26 -14.17 3.20 15.74
N ARG A 27 -14.09 3.32 17.08
CA ARG A 27 -12.82 3.56 17.78
C ARG A 27 -11.85 2.40 17.55
N ARG A 28 -12.32 1.16 17.69
CA ARG A 28 -11.51 -0.07 17.47
C ARG A 28 -11.01 -0.18 16.03
N ALA A 29 -11.83 0.16 15.04
CA ALA A 29 -11.41 0.19 13.64
C ALA A 29 -10.26 1.20 13.42
N GLY A 30 -10.36 2.40 14.01
CA GLY A 30 -9.30 3.40 13.96
C GLY A 30 -7.99 2.93 14.59
N GLU A 31 -8.05 2.13 15.65
CA GLU A 31 -6.87 1.53 16.29
C GLU A 31 -6.19 0.48 15.41
N SER A 32 -6.94 -0.46 14.83
CA SER A 32 -6.40 -1.46 13.90
C SER A 32 -5.75 -0.81 12.68
N PHE A 33 -6.36 0.24 12.12
CA PHE A 33 -5.77 1.00 11.02
C PHE A 33 -4.44 1.67 11.40
N ARG A 34 -4.36 2.34 12.56
CA ARG A 34 -3.12 2.97 13.03
C ARG A 34 -1.99 1.94 13.18
N ARG A 35 -2.29 0.78 13.76
CA ARG A 35 -1.31 -0.32 13.94
C ARG A 35 -0.86 -0.90 12.61
N ALA A 36 -1.76 -1.05 11.64
CA ALA A 36 -1.39 -1.46 10.29
C ALA A 36 -0.43 -0.46 9.63
N VAL A 37 -0.68 0.84 9.75
CA VAL A 37 0.21 1.89 9.21
C VAL A 37 1.58 1.87 9.86
N GLU A 38 1.65 1.66 11.18
CA GLU A 38 2.92 1.51 11.90
C GLU A 38 3.70 0.28 11.44
N ALA A 39 3.05 -0.87 11.32
CA ALA A 39 3.65 -2.11 10.82
C ALA A 39 4.20 -1.94 9.39
N GLN A 40 3.47 -1.24 8.51
CA GLN A 40 3.92 -0.92 7.16
C GLN A 40 5.19 -0.05 7.17
N ARG A 41 5.25 0.97 8.04
CA ARG A 41 6.42 1.85 8.18
C ARG A 41 7.64 1.10 8.72
N ALA A 42 7.42 0.14 9.62
CA ALA A 42 8.45 -0.74 10.17
C ALA A 42 8.89 -1.84 9.19
N GLY A 43 8.15 -2.05 8.10
CA GLY A 43 8.42 -3.14 7.14
C GLY A 43 7.96 -4.52 7.62
N ASP A 44 7.10 -4.57 8.64
CA ASP A 44 6.53 -5.81 9.20
C ASP A 44 5.24 -6.19 8.44
N TRP A 45 5.42 -6.96 7.38
CA TRP A 45 4.34 -7.36 6.46
C TRP A 45 3.39 -8.39 7.08
N ALA A 46 3.89 -9.24 7.99
CA ALA A 46 3.06 -10.23 8.67
C ALA A 46 2.06 -9.54 9.60
N ARG A 47 2.56 -8.59 10.41
CA ARG A 47 1.73 -7.81 11.33
C ARG A 47 0.77 -6.86 10.63
N TYR A 48 1.17 -6.30 9.48
CA TYR A 48 0.28 -5.51 8.63
C TYR A 48 -0.95 -6.30 8.17
N GLY A 49 -0.75 -7.55 7.71
CA GLY A 49 -1.86 -8.40 7.26
C GLY A 49 -2.84 -8.74 8.38
N GLU A 50 -2.32 -9.06 9.58
CA GLU A 50 -3.14 -9.38 10.74
C GLU A 50 -4.03 -8.19 11.18
N GLU A 51 -3.46 -6.98 11.25
CA GLU A 51 -4.21 -5.79 11.62
C GLU A 51 -5.26 -5.40 10.56
N LEU A 52 -5.02 -5.73 9.29
CA LEU A 52 -6.00 -5.53 8.22
C LEU A 52 -7.19 -6.49 8.38
N SER A 53 -6.96 -7.77 8.68
CA SER A 53 -8.03 -8.73 8.97
C SER A 53 -8.85 -8.34 10.21
N ARG A 54 -8.19 -7.78 11.24
CA ARG A 54 -8.89 -7.23 12.42
C ARG A 54 -9.75 -6.01 12.06
N LEU A 55 -9.24 -5.12 11.22
CA LEU A 55 -9.99 -3.97 10.73
C LEU A 55 -11.26 -4.41 9.97
N GLU A 56 -11.14 -5.37 9.05
CA GLU A 56 -12.27 -5.91 8.29
C GLU A 56 -13.35 -6.51 9.20
N GLU A 57 -12.95 -7.26 10.23
CA GLU A 57 -13.88 -7.87 11.18
C GLU A 57 -14.63 -6.82 12.01
N VAL A 58 -13.94 -5.78 12.50
CA VAL A 58 -14.58 -4.70 13.25
C VAL A 58 -15.55 -3.90 12.37
N LEU A 59 -15.19 -3.67 11.11
CA LEU A 59 -16.08 -3.00 10.14
C LEU A 59 -17.32 -3.85 9.82
N ARG A 60 -17.17 -5.18 9.71
CA ARG A 60 -18.30 -6.10 9.56
C ARG A 60 -19.23 -6.04 10.77
N GLN A 61 -18.68 -6.03 11.99
CA GLN A 61 -19.49 -5.91 13.21
C GLN A 61 -20.21 -4.56 13.28
N LEU A 62 -19.54 -3.47 12.88
CA LEU A 62 -20.15 -2.14 12.78
C LEU A 62 -21.31 -2.14 11.77
N GLN A 63 -21.15 -2.82 10.63
CA GLN A 63 -22.22 -2.99 9.64
C GLN A 63 -23.40 -3.79 10.18
N VAL A 64 -23.17 -4.83 11.00
CA VAL A 64 -24.27 -5.59 11.63
C VAL A 64 -25.05 -4.74 12.62
N VAL A 65 -24.35 -3.94 13.45
CA VAL A 65 -24.98 -3.03 14.42
C VAL A 65 -25.77 -1.93 13.73
N LEU A 66 -25.27 -1.40 12.61
CA LEU A 66 -25.93 -0.34 11.82
C LEU A 66 -26.96 -0.87 10.80
N GLY A 67 -26.88 -2.15 10.43
CA GLY A 67 -27.53 -2.73 9.25
C GLY A 67 -28.79 -3.57 9.53
N GLY A 68 -29.36 -3.50 10.73
CA GLY A 68 -30.63 -4.16 11.08
C GLY A 68 -31.88 -3.71 10.28
N GLY A 69 -31.74 -2.91 9.23
CA GLY A 69 -32.82 -2.45 8.36
C GLY A 69 -32.38 -2.32 6.90
N GLY A 70 -32.68 -3.35 6.10
CA GLY A 70 -32.86 -3.35 4.64
C GLY A 70 -32.04 -2.38 3.76
N GLY A 71 -31.10 -2.94 3.00
CA GLY A 71 -30.92 -2.66 1.56
C GLY A 71 -30.37 -1.30 1.10
N GLN A 72 -30.27 -0.26 1.93
CA GLN A 72 -29.82 1.08 1.47
C GLN A 72 -28.56 1.63 2.18
N ALA A 73 -28.13 1.04 3.30
CA ALA A 73 -26.91 1.45 4.01
C ALA A 73 -25.61 1.13 3.23
N ALA A 74 -25.64 0.11 2.37
CA ALA A 74 -24.51 -0.27 1.52
C ALA A 74 -24.14 0.85 0.53
N ILE A 75 -25.12 1.58 0.00
CA ILE A 75 -24.92 2.66 -0.97
C ILE A 75 -24.36 3.92 -0.28
N MET A 76 -24.79 4.21 0.95
CA MET A 76 -24.30 5.37 1.73
C MET A 76 -22.88 5.19 2.27
N LEU A 77 -22.48 3.97 2.65
CA LEU A 77 -21.10 3.67 3.03
C LEU A 77 -20.14 3.76 1.83
N HIS A 78 -20.60 3.37 0.64
CA HIS A 78 -19.85 3.58 -0.61
C HIS A 78 -19.73 5.08 -0.92
N ALA A 79 -20.79 5.87 -0.73
CA ALA A 79 -20.75 7.31 -0.95
C ALA A 79 -19.83 8.04 0.04
N PHE A 80 -19.80 7.65 1.32
CA PHE A 80 -18.92 8.26 2.33
C PHE A 80 -17.45 7.85 2.15
N VAL A 81 -17.16 6.59 1.80
CA VAL A 81 -15.80 6.16 1.42
C VAL A 81 -15.35 6.85 0.14
N ALA A 82 -16.23 7.00 -0.86
CA ALA A 82 -15.93 7.72 -2.10
C ALA A 82 -15.66 9.21 -1.85
N ILE A 83 -16.44 9.86 -0.99
CA ILE A 83 -16.27 11.27 -0.60
C ILE A 83 -15.02 11.48 0.25
N LEU A 84 -14.70 10.57 1.17
CA LEU A 84 -13.47 10.60 1.97
C LEU A 84 -12.23 10.29 1.13
N LEU A 85 -12.34 9.45 0.09
CA LEU A 85 -11.31 9.27 -0.95
C LEU A 85 -11.16 10.50 -1.85
N LEU A 86 -12.24 11.28 -2.06
CA LEU A 86 -12.22 12.49 -2.90
C LEU A 86 -11.54 13.69 -2.20
N LEU A 87 -11.55 13.75 -0.86
CA LEU A 87 -10.94 14.85 -0.08
C LEU A 87 -9.60 14.50 0.59
N ALA A 88 -9.12 13.26 0.44
CA ALA A 88 -7.74 12.97 0.80
C ALA A 88 -6.83 13.80 -0.13
N PRO A 89 -5.84 14.56 0.39
CA PRO A 89 -4.78 15.04 -0.47
C PRO A 89 -4.26 13.81 -1.22
N PRO A 90 -3.95 13.87 -2.53
CA PRO A 90 -3.27 12.76 -3.16
C PRO A 90 -2.09 12.53 -2.27
N VAL A 91 -2.07 11.40 -1.56
CA VAL A 91 -0.86 10.98 -0.89
C VAL A 91 0.09 10.95 -2.05
N VAL A 92 0.99 11.92 -2.11
CA VAL A 92 2.14 11.90 -2.98
C VAL A 92 2.97 10.77 -2.39
N GLN A 93 2.47 9.54 -2.54
CA GLN A 93 3.24 8.33 -2.47
C GLN A 93 4.32 8.65 -3.46
N GLN A 94 5.53 8.83 -2.97
CA GLN A 94 6.69 9.15 -3.77
C GLN A 94 6.75 8.08 -4.85
N GLN A 95 6.16 8.41 -6.01
CA GLN A 95 5.50 7.39 -6.82
C GLN A 95 6.61 6.62 -7.49
N TRP A 96 6.66 5.33 -7.18
CA TRP A 96 7.55 4.40 -7.85
C TRP A 96 7.08 4.32 -9.29
N VAL A 97 7.79 5.01 -10.19
CA VAL A 97 7.48 5.08 -11.62
C VAL A 97 7.96 3.77 -12.25
N PRO A 98 7.09 3.03 -12.95
CA PRO A 98 7.51 1.81 -13.65
C PRO A 98 8.52 2.17 -14.73
N LEU A 99 9.66 1.50 -14.69
CA LEU A 99 10.79 1.75 -15.57
C LEU A 99 10.89 0.69 -16.67
N GLY A 100 10.51 -0.54 -16.35
CA GLY A 100 10.55 -1.67 -17.27
C GLY A 100 10.22 -2.97 -16.55
N LYS A 101 10.00 -4.02 -17.34
CA LYS A 101 9.79 -5.38 -16.84
C LYS A 101 10.51 -6.40 -17.72
N ARG A 102 10.86 -7.54 -17.14
CA ARG A 102 11.47 -8.67 -17.85
C ARG A 102 11.06 -9.99 -17.22
N GLN A 103 10.50 -10.87 -18.02
CA GLN A 103 10.25 -12.25 -17.62
C GLN A 103 11.55 -13.04 -17.75
N VAL A 104 11.88 -13.80 -16.71
CA VAL A 104 13.07 -14.63 -16.65
C VAL A 104 12.69 -16.09 -16.46
N VAL A 105 13.47 -16.98 -17.09
CA VAL A 105 13.22 -18.42 -17.13
C VAL A 105 14.43 -19.16 -16.59
N PRO A 106 14.28 -20.32 -15.91
CA PRO A 106 15.36 -20.97 -15.18
C PRO A 106 16.60 -21.34 -16.01
N HIS A 107 16.43 -21.51 -17.31
CA HIS A 107 17.50 -21.88 -18.25
C HIS A 107 18.36 -20.68 -18.68
N GLY A 108 18.01 -19.46 -18.29
CA GLY A 108 18.82 -18.29 -18.56
C GLY A 108 19.74 -17.94 -17.40
N GLU A 109 20.94 -17.46 -17.73
CA GLU A 109 21.96 -17.08 -16.74
C GLU A 109 21.98 -15.58 -16.46
N ARG A 110 21.67 -14.77 -17.48
CA ARG A 110 21.72 -13.30 -17.45
C ARG A 110 20.58 -12.72 -18.25
N ASP A 111 20.04 -11.60 -17.76
CA ASP A 111 19.07 -10.82 -18.53
C ASP A 111 19.28 -9.30 -18.35
N ILE A 112 18.52 -8.54 -19.15
CA ILE A 112 18.54 -7.10 -19.20
C ILE A 112 17.11 -6.57 -19.14
N VAL A 113 16.84 -5.71 -18.15
CA VAL A 113 15.66 -4.85 -18.17
C VAL A 113 16.04 -3.55 -18.85
N ARG A 114 15.53 -3.33 -20.06
CA ARG A 114 15.62 -2.03 -20.74
C ARG A 114 14.63 -1.06 -20.10
N THR A 115 15.11 0.15 -19.86
CA THR A 115 14.34 1.20 -19.21
C THR A 115 13.64 2.01 -20.29
N ALA A 116 12.31 2.05 -20.25
CA ALA A 116 11.50 2.89 -21.15
C ALA A 116 11.14 4.25 -20.52
N GLY A 117 11.43 4.43 -19.23
CA GLY A 117 11.00 5.61 -18.47
C GLY A 117 11.84 6.85 -18.78
N GLU A 118 11.17 7.92 -19.19
CA GLU A 118 11.74 9.26 -19.20
C GLU A 118 11.90 9.81 -17.77
N GLY A 119 13.03 10.45 -17.49
CA GLY A 119 13.26 11.16 -16.24
C GLY A 119 14.56 10.81 -15.54
N LYS A 120 14.75 11.45 -14.38
CA LYS A 120 15.90 11.29 -13.50
C LYS A 120 15.43 10.75 -12.16
N PHE A 121 16.09 9.71 -11.67
CA PHE A 121 15.72 8.99 -10.46
C PHE A 121 16.88 9.02 -9.45
N LYS A 122 16.56 9.04 -8.16
CA LYS A 122 17.52 8.91 -7.06
C LYS A 122 17.51 7.52 -6.43
N HIS A 123 16.40 6.81 -6.56
CA HIS A 123 16.27 5.45 -6.03
C HIS A 123 15.66 4.52 -7.08
N ILE A 124 16.03 3.25 -7.02
CA ILE A 124 15.33 2.19 -7.72
C ILE A 124 14.82 1.11 -6.76
N ARG A 125 13.88 0.31 -7.25
CA ARG A 125 13.41 -0.89 -6.58
C ARG A 125 13.16 -1.98 -7.61
N LEU A 126 13.56 -3.19 -7.26
CA LEU A 126 13.26 -4.40 -7.99
C LEU A 126 12.07 -5.09 -7.32
N VAL A 127 11.09 -5.52 -8.08
CA VAL A 127 9.92 -6.28 -7.62
C VAL A 127 9.82 -7.52 -8.47
N VAL A 128 9.60 -8.67 -7.86
CA VAL A 128 9.44 -9.93 -8.58
C VAL A 128 8.02 -10.42 -8.40
N ASP A 129 7.36 -10.65 -9.52
CA ASP A 129 6.05 -11.28 -9.57
C ASP A 129 6.18 -12.73 -10.04
N GLY A 130 5.79 -13.65 -9.16
CA GLY A 130 5.72 -15.09 -9.41
C GLY A 130 7.08 -15.79 -9.30
N GLY A 131 7.04 -17.03 -8.80
CA GLY A 131 8.23 -17.86 -8.63
C GLY A 131 9.17 -17.39 -7.52
N ASP A 132 10.22 -18.18 -7.32
CA ASP A 132 11.33 -17.82 -6.45
C ASP A 132 12.51 -17.42 -7.33
N LEU A 133 13.10 -16.27 -7.01
CA LEU A 133 14.14 -15.66 -7.84
C LEU A 133 15.25 -15.10 -6.95
N GLU A 134 16.49 -15.44 -7.28
CA GLU A 134 17.67 -14.79 -6.72
C GLU A 134 18.32 -13.95 -7.82
N LEU A 135 18.57 -12.67 -7.56
CA LEU A 135 19.31 -11.76 -8.44
C LEU A 135 20.67 -11.43 -7.83
N PHE A 136 21.73 -11.49 -8.63
CA PHE A 136 23.09 -11.16 -8.23
C PHE A 136 23.84 -10.45 -9.35
N ASP A 137 24.97 -9.84 -9.01
CA ASP A 137 25.79 -9.03 -9.93
C ASP A 137 24.98 -7.99 -10.71
N VAL A 138 24.03 -7.36 -10.01
CA VAL A 138 23.19 -6.31 -10.59
C VAL A 138 24.09 -5.14 -11.01
N ARG A 139 23.93 -4.69 -12.26
CA ARG A 139 24.66 -3.57 -12.82
C ARG A 139 23.69 -2.63 -13.54
N ILE A 140 23.60 -1.43 -13.01
CA ILE A 140 22.79 -0.33 -13.55
C ILE A 140 23.69 0.49 -14.46
N THR A 141 23.28 0.71 -15.70
CA THR A 141 23.94 1.63 -16.62
C THR A 141 23.07 2.86 -16.80
N PHE A 142 23.66 4.03 -16.57
CA PHE A 142 22.98 5.32 -16.69
C PHE A 142 22.99 5.84 -18.13
N GLY A 143 22.21 6.89 -18.37
CA GLY A 143 22.14 7.57 -19.66
C GLY A 143 23.48 8.15 -20.11
N ASP A 144 24.35 8.55 -19.18
CA ASP A 144 25.72 9.04 -19.44
C ASP A 144 26.76 7.92 -19.60
N GLY A 145 26.33 6.65 -19.61
CA GLY A 145 27.19 5.48 -19.77
C GLY A 145 27.90 5.02 -18.48
N LYS A 146 27.86 5.81 -17.40
CA LYS A 146 28.40 5.39 -16.11
C LYS A 146 27.62 4.21 -15.55
N THR A 147 28.30 3.40 -14.74
CA THR A 147 27.71 2.20 -14.15
C THR A 147 27.73 2.26 -12.63
N PHE A 148 26.77 1.56 -12.03
CA PHE A 148 26.70 1.36 -10.59
C PHE A 148 26.21 -0.06 -10.29
N SER A 149 26.90 -0.74 -9.38
CA SER A 149 26.52 -2.06 -8.90
C SER A 149 26.20 -1.98 -7.42
N PRO A 150 24.94 -2.16 -7.01
CA PRO A 150 24.61 -2.30 -5.60
C PRO A 150 25.23 -3.59 -5.06
N THR A 151 25.81 -3.51 -3.86
CA THR A 151 26.44 -4.66 -3.20
C THR A 151 25.39 -5.65 -2.72
N GLY A 152 25.69 -6.95 -2.87
CA GLY A 152 24.90 -8.04 -2.32
C GLY A 152 24.03 -8.76 -3.34
N ARG A 153 23.24 -9.72 -2.83
CA ARG A 153 22.27 -10.49 -3.60
C ARG A 153 20.86 -10.12 -3.17
N PHE A 154 19.91 -10.26 -4.07
CA PHE A 154 18.50 -9.99 -3.82
C PHE A 154 17.71 -11.28 -3.99
N SER A 155 17.22 -11.83 -2.89
CA SER A 155 16.38 -13.03 -2.90
C SER A 155 14.92 -12.63 -2.78
N PHE A 156 14.09 -13.25 -3.62
CA PHE A 156 12.66 -13.00 -3.72
C PHE A 156 11.92 -14.33 -3.63
N THR A 157 10.91 -14.41 -2.76
CA THR A 157 10.05 -15.58 -2.62
C THR A 157 8.61 -15.22 -2.99
N GLY A 158 8.05 -15.93 -3.98
CA GLY A 158 6.71 -15.72 -4.52
C GLY A 158 6.46 -14.32 -5.12
N LYS A 159 6.08 -13.37 -4.27
CA LYS A 159 5.81 -11.96 -4.65
C LYS A 159 6.47 -11.05 -3.63
N SER A 160 7.70 -10.65 -3.94
CA SER A 160 8.52 -9.87 -3.03
C SER A 160 9.20 -8.69 -3.74
N ARG A 161 9.73 -7.77 -2.96
CA ARG A 161 10.40 -6.56 -3.45
C ARG A 161 11.70 -6.32 -2.71
N SER A 162 12.66 -5.72 -3.42
CA SER A 162 13.92 -5.31 -2.83
C SER A 162 13.72 -4.09 -1.92
N ARG A 163 14.70 -3.87 -1.05
CA ARG A 163 14.94 -2.54 -0.45
C ARG A 163 15.07 -1.47 -1.53
N GLY A 164 14.82 -0.22 -1.17
CA GLY A 164 15.14 0.92 -2.02
C GLY A 164 16.65 1.02 -2.19
N ILE A 165 17.12 0.98 -3.43
CA ILE A 165 18.54 1.09 -3.77
C ILE A 165 18.78 2.56 -4.14
N ALA A 166 19.58 3.25 -3.33
CA ALA A 166 20.00 4.62 -3.63
C ALA A 166 21.01 4.61 -4.78
N LEU A 167 20.84 5.53 -5.73
CA LEU A 167 21.76 5.74 -6.84
C LEU A 167 22.82 6.76 -6.44
N PRO A 168 24.08 6.61 -6.90
CA PRO A 168 25.15 7.53 -6.55
C PRO A 168 25.01 8.89 -7.22
N GLY A 169 25.21 9.95 -6.43
CA GLY A 169 25.22 11.34 -6.87
C GLY A 169 23.82 11.94 -7.05
N ALA A 170 23.70 12.87 -8.00
CA ALA A 170 22.42 13.51 -8.33
C ALA A 170 21.47 12.53 -9.05
N ALA A 171 20.20 12.95 -9.22
CA ALA A 171 19.21 12.15 -9.92
C ALA A 171 19.67 11.82 -11.36
N ARG A 172 19.56 10.55 -11.77
CA ARG A 172 20.10 10.05 -13.05
C ARG A 172 19.06 9.35 -13.90
N THR A 173 19.24 9.45 -15.21
CA THR A 173 18.51 8.63 -16.18
C THR A 173 19.11 7.23 -16.19
N ILE A 174 18.26 6.21 -16.13
CA ILE A 174 18.67 4.81 -16.18
C ILE A 174 18.42 4.30 -17.60
N ARG A 175 19.42 3.68 -18.22
CA ARG A 175 19.37 3.21 -19.60
C ARG A 175 18.97 1.73 -19.68
N TRP A 176 19.59 0.92 -18.84
CA TRP A 176 19.23 -0.48 -18.64
C TRP A 176 19.82 -1.00 -17.33
N ILE A 177 19.28 -2.13 -16.87
CA ILE A 177 19.79 -2.87 -15.73
C ILE A 177 20.11 -4.29 -16.20
N ASN A 178 21.36 -4.70 -15.99
CA ASN A 178 21.82 -6.07 -16.23
C ASN A 178 21.87 -6.79 -14.89
N PHE A 179 21.56 -8.08 -14.88
CA PHE A 179 21.71 -8.91 -13.69
C PHE A 179 21.88 -10.37 -14.09
N PHE A 180 22.56 -11.12 -13.23
CA PHE A 180 22.51 -12.57 -13.22
C PHE A 180 21.39 -13.02 -12.31
N TYR A 181 20.84 -14.19 -12.59
CA TYR A 181 19.72 -14.70 -11.81
C TYR A 181 19.70 -16.22 -11.72
N ARG A 182 18.96 -16.71 -10.73
CA ARG A 182 18.63 -18.13 -10.58
C ARG A 182 17.16 -18.26 -10.18
N GLY A 183 16.43 -19.11 -10.89
CA GLY A 183 15.00 -19.33 -10.69
C GLY A 183 14.16 -18.72 -11.81
N ASN A 184 12.90 -18.40 -11.52
CA ASN A 184 11.93 -17.90 -12.49
C ASN A 184 11.08 -16.79 -11.89
N GLY A 185 10.56 -15.94 -12.76
CA GLY A 185 9.64 -14.88 -12.36
C GLY A 185 9.59 -13.74 -13.35
N THR A 186 8.84 -12.70 -13.02
CA THR A 186 8.87 -11.44 -13.77
C THR A 186 9.49 -10.36 -12.92
N VAL A 187 10.64 -9.83 -13.36
CA VAL A 187 11.33 -8.71 -12.70
C VAL A 187 10.74 -7.41 -13.20
N HIS A 188 10.17 -6.63 -12.30
CA HIS A 188 9.71 -5.27 -12.50
C HIS A 188 10.72 -4.29 -11.87
N VAL A 189 11.04 -3.24 -12.60
CA VAL A 189 11.92 -2.18 -12.13
C VAL A 189 11.10 -0.91 -11.95
N TYR A 190 11.27 -0.27 -10.80
CA TYR A 190 10.67 1.02 -10.50
C TYR A 190 11.71 2.04 -10.10
N GLY A 191 11.46 3.30 -10.44
CA GLY A 191 12.31 4.45 -10.14
C GLY A 191 11.57 5.47 -9.29
N ARG A 192 12.29 6.16 -8.41
CA ARG A 192 11.75 7.26 -7.60
C ARG A 192 12.68 8.46 -7.70
N ARG A 193 12.07 9.64 -7.89
CA ARG A 193 12.76 10.94 -8.04
C ARG A 193 13.44 11.39 -6.75
#